data_AF-A0A1J7HJL2-F1
#
_entry.id   AF-A0A1J7HJL2-F1
#
_cell.length_a   1.000
_cell.length_b   1.000
_cell.length_c   1.000
_cell.angle_alpha   90.00
_cell.angle_beta   90.00
_cell.angle_gamma   90.00
#
_symmetry.space_group_name_H-M   'P 1'
#
loop_
_entity.id
_entity.type
_entity.pdbx_description
1 polymer ?
#
loop_
_entity_poly.entity_id
_entity_poly.type
_entity_poly.pdbx_seq_one_letter_code
_entity_poly.pdbx_strand_id
1 'polypeptide(L)'
;MTIDCMLSLNPSKTLPINPTYPLLSTPRTRITFKSNNFQTVMRSGGEAQPPQPSLTDALFNSPRKNQILEAINTKSLSNRCLSETNLHLTVPGIGSKIPGKVRDIYDSGDYLVLVTTDRQSAFDRILASIPFKGQVLNETSLWWFERTKHITSNAVVSAPDKNVTIAKKCTVFPVEFVARGFVTGSTDTSLWTVYNNGIRNYCANVLADGLLKNQKLPENILTPTTKAADHDVPITPDEIIERGLMTRADYEEASAKALRLFEYGQQVASEHGLILVDTKYEFGKANDGSILLIDEVHTPDSSRYWIANSYLERFQNGLDPENVDKEFLRLWFKSHCDPYKDEVLPDAPEDLVRELAWRYIFLYETITKSKFEVLSTEEPIHDRISRNVASALSSLK
;
A
#
# COMPACT_ATOMS: atom_id res chain seq x y z
N MET A 1 -23.26 -16.05 -46.75
CA MET A 1 -24.12 -15.47 -47.80
C MET A 1 -25.03 -14.48 -47.10
N THR A 2 -24.60 -13.21 -47.01
CA THR A 2 -24.96 -12.08 -47.91
C THR A 2 -26.35 -11.51 -47.57
N ILE A 3 -26.60 -10.21 -47.39
CA ILE A 3 -25.84 -8.97 -47.62
C ILE A 3 -26.69 -7.78 -47.09
N ASP A 4 -26.02 -6.69 -46.70
CA ASP A 4 -26.39 -5.25 -46.70
C ASP A 4 -27.67 -4.71 -46.04
N CYS A 5 -27.69 -3.59 -45.28
CA CYS A 5 -27.07 -2.24 -45.32
C CYS A 5 -28.11 -1.16 -45.73
N MET A 6 -27.88 0.08 -45.27
CA MET A 6 -28.60 1.37 -45.46
C MET A 6 -29.54 1.76 -44.31
N LEU A 7 -29.17 2.69 -43.41
CA LEU A 7 -28.99 4.17 -43.53
C LEU A 7 -30.28 5.00 -43.40
N SER A 8 -30.19 5.95 -42.46
CA SER A 8 -30.76 7.31 -42.44
C SER A 8 -32.14 7.54 -41.79
N LEU A 9 -32.19 8.36 -40.73
CA LEU A 9 -32.58 9.79 -40.75
C LEU A 9 -32.94 10.30 -39.33
N ASN A 10 -32.27 11.37 -38.90
CA ASN A 10 -32.67 12.23 -37.77
C ASN A 10 -34.01 12.93 -38.06
N PRO A 11 -34.73 13.35 -37.00
CA PRO A 11 -35.23 14.71 -37.01
C PRO A 11 -34.90 15.50 -35.73
N SER A 12 -34.56 16.75 -35.99
CA SER A 12 -34.34 17.87 -35.09
C SER A 12 -35.62 18.35 -34.42
N LYS A 13 -35.58 18.61 -33.10
CA LYS A 13 -36.46 19.58 -32.43
C LYS A 13 -35.71 20.34 -31.34
N THR A 14 -35.32 21.55 -31.71
CA THR A 14 -35.06 22.70 -30.85
C THR A 14 -36.32 23.11 -30.09
N LEU A 15 -36.19 23.56 -28.83
CA LEU A 15 -37.09 24.48 -28.09
C LEU A 15 -36.35 24.93 -26.79
N PRO A 16 -36.75 26.04 -26.12
CA PRO A 16 -35.93 27.25 -26.06
C PRO A 16 -35.33 27.59 -24.68
N ILE A 17 -34.49 28.62 -24.72
CA ILE A 17 -33.70 29.25 -23.65
C ILE A 17 -34.52 30.30 -22.85
N ASN A 18 -34.15 30.46 -21.57
CA ASN A 18 -34.32 31.57 -20.61
C ASN A 18 -35.50 31.55 -19.59
N PRO A 19 -35.37 32.23 -18.41
CA PRO A 19 -34.17 32.69 -17.69
C PRO A 19 -34.17 32.45 -16.14
N THR A 20 -32.97 32.53 -15.56
CA THR A 20 -32.62 33.04 -14.20
C THR A 20 -33.46 32.64 -12.97
N TYR A 21 -32.85 31.87 -12.06
CA TYR A 21 -33.07 31.98 -10.61
C TYR A 21 -31.74 31.78 -9.84
N PRO A 22 -31.59 32.39 -8.64
CA PRO A 22 -30.31 32.80 -8.09
C PRO A 22 -29.52 31.68 -7.42
N LEU A 23 -28.19 31.76 -7.57
CA LEU A 23 -27.22 30.99 -6.80
C LEU A 23 -27.34 31.34 -5.31
N LEU A 24 -27.81 30.40 -4.49
CA LEU A 24 -27.57 30.46 -3.05
C LEU A 24 -26.08 30.22 -2.81
N SER A 25 -25.37 31.29 -2.49
CA SER A 25 -24.02 31.26 -1.95
C SER A 25 -24.04 30.63 -0.56
N THR A 26 -23.53 29.42 -0.42
CA THR A 26 -23.12 28.90 0.89
C THR A 26 -21.79 29.56 1.27
N PRO A 27 -21.62 30.02 2.52
CA PRO A 27 -20.40 30.70 2.93
C PRO A 27 -19.23 29.71 2.92
N ARG A 28 -18.28 29.91 2.00
CA ARG A 28 -16.94 29.32 2.11
C ARG A 28 -16.28 29.87 3.36
N THR A 29 -16.28 29.10 4.44
CA THR A 29 -15.37 29.32 5.56
C THR A 29 -13.95 29.07 5.04
N ARG A 30 -13.29 30.17 4.64
CA ARG A 30 -11.89 30.18 4.25
C ARG A 30 -11.06 29.92 5.51
N ILE A 31 -10.75 28.65 5.78
CA ILE A 31 -9.73 28.31 6.77
C ILE A 31 -8.38 28.68 6.15
N THR A 32 -7.95 29.91 6.40
CA THR A 32 -6.58 30.34 6.13
C THR A 32 -5.66 29.60 7.09
N PHE A 33 -4.88 28.65 6.57
CA PHE A 33 -3.70 28.15 7.28
C PHE A 33 -2.70 29.31 7.37
N LYS A 34 -2.54 29.87 8.57
CA LYS A 34 -1.42 30.75 8.88
C LYS A 34 -0.15 29.93 8.72
N SER A 35 0.76 30.39 7.88
CA SER A 35 2.16 29.92 7.88
C SER A 35 2.73 30.17 9.27
N ASN A 36 2.96 29.11 10.04
CA ASN A 36 3.71 29.27 11.29
C ASN A 36 5.16 29.57 10.92
N ASN A 37 5.58 30.79 11.27
CA ASN A 37 6.96 31.23 11.31
C ASN A 37 7.76 30.26 12.18
N PHE A 38 8.80 29.64 11.62
CA PHE A 38 9.88 29.06 12.40
C PHE A 38 10.66 30.21 13.06
N GLN A 39 10.28 30.58 14.29
CA GLN A 39 11.11 31.44 15.12
C GLN A 39 12.22 30.61 15.76
N THR A 40 13.45 31.06 15.53
CA THR A 40 14.68 30.58 16.16
C THR A 40 14.59 30.76 17.67
N VAL A 41 14.49 29.66 18.42
CA VAL A 41 14.61 29.67 19.89
C VAL A 41 16.10 29.68 20.24
N MET A 42 16.57 30.80 20.80
CA MET A 42 17.84 30.86 21.53
C MET A 42 17.76 29.93 22.76
N ARG A 43 18.63 28.92 22.81
CA ARG A 43 18.76 27.98 23.94
C ARG A 43 19.47 28.64 25.12
N SER A 44 18.81 28.73 26.27
CA SER A 44 19.47 28.80 27.58
C SER A 44 19.82 27.39 28.06
N GLY A 45 20.97 27.27 28.73
CA GLY A 45 21.66 26.02 29.03
C GLY A 45 20.82 24.92 29.71
N GLY A 46 20.87 23.75 29.10
CA GLY A 46 20.54 22.44 29.68
C GLY A 46 21.43 21.41 29.00
N GLU A 47 21.92 20.43 29.75
CA GLU A 47 22.85 19.40 29.29
C GLU A 47 22.42 18.79 27.95
N ALA A 48 23.31 18.86 26.96
CA ALA A 48 23.03 18.34 25.63
C ALA A 48 22.99 16.81 25.67
N GLN A 49 21.78 16.23 25.57
CA GLN A 49 21.65 14.85 25.12
C GLN A 49 22.42 14.69 23.80
N PRO A 50 23.14 13.57 23.60
CA PRO A 50 23.82 13.32 22.33
C PRO A 50 22.80 13.44 21.17
N PRO A 51 23.19 14.03 20.03
CA PRO A 51 22.27 14.20 18.91
C PRO A 51 21.73 12.83 18.50
N GLN A 52 20.41 12.70 18.50
CA GLN A 52 19.76 11.51 17.96
C GLN A 52 20.16 11.40 16.48
N PRO A 53 20.60 10.23 16.00
CA PRO A 53 20.96 10.05 14.60
C PRO A 53 19.78 10.40 13.70
N SER A 54 20.04 11.00 12.55
CA SER A 54 18.99 11.28 11.57
C SER A 54 18.35 9.96 11.12
N LEU A 55 17.10 9.99 10.64
CA LEU A 55 16.46 8.77 10.12
C LEU A 55 17.25 8.17 8.93
N THR A 56 17.87 9.02 8.12
CA THR A 56 18.81 8.62 7.07
C THR A 56 20.01 7.87 7.66
N ASP A 57 20.63 8.38 8.73
CA ASP A 57 21.74 7.68 9.40
C ASP A 57 21.27 6.37 10.04
N ALA A 58 20.07 6.35 10.63
CA ALA A 58 19.51 5.15 11.22
C ALA A 58 19.25 4.07 10.17
N LEU A 59 18.80 4.46 8.98
CA LEU A 59 18.58 3.57 7.84
C LEU A 59 19.90 3.02 7.29
N PHE A 60 20.95 3.83 7.16
CA PHE A 60 22.18 3.39 6.46
C PHE A 60 23.29 2.88 7.40
N ASN A 61 23.42 3.45 8.59
CA ASN A 61 24.62 3.35 9.44
C ASN A 61 24.31 2.99 10.90
N SER A 62 23.22 2.29 11.19
CA SER A 62 22.85 1.96 12.58
C SER A 62 23.44 0.62 13.07
N PRO A 63 23.80 0.52 14.37
CA PRO A 63 24.09 -0.77 15.01
C PRO A 63 22.91 -1.75 14.91
N ARG A 64 21.67 -1.22 14.86
CA ARG A 64 20.45 -2.01 14.70
C ARG A 64 20.42 -2.71 13.33
N LYS A 65 20.82 -2.03 12.25
CA LYS A 65 21.01 -2.65 10.94
C LYS A 65 21.95 -3.85 11.03
N ASN A 66 23.14 -3.66 11.59
CA ASN A 66 24.13 -4.73 11.72
C ASN A 66 23.60 -5.94 12.50
N GLN A 67 22.89 -5.70 13.60
CA GLN A 67 22.26 -6.77 14.39
C GLN A 67 21.24 -7.57 13.56
N ILE A 68 20.40 -6.91 12.77
CA ILE A 68 19.44 -7.58 11.90
C ILE A 68 20.15 -8.36 10.80
N LEU A 69 21.17 -7.78 10.16
CA LEU A 69 21.94 -8.44 9.12
C LEU A 69 22.69 -9.67 9.66
N GLU A 70 23.22 -9.61 10.87
CA GLU A 70 23.85 -10.76 11.54
C GLU A 70 22.81 -11.85 11.87
N ALA A 71 21.64 -11.47 12.36
CA ALA A 71 20.54 -12.41 12.59
C ALA A 71 20.12 -13.12 11.29
N ILE A 72 20.20 -12.42 10.14
CA ILE A 72 19.96 -13.00 8.83
C ILE A 72 21.10 -13.97 8.41
N ASN A 73 22.36 -13.68 8.76
CA ASN A 73 23.54 -14.46 8.36
C ASN A 73 23.79 -15.78 9.12
N THR A 74 23.28 -15.91 10.35
CA THR A 74 23.68 -16.98 11.28
C THR A 74 23.25 -18.41 10.89
N LYS A 75 22.40 -18.60 9.87
CA LYS A 75 22.01 -19.89 9.26
C LYS A 75 21.60 -19.64 7.79
N SER A 76 21.60 -20.67 6.93
CA SER A 76 21.18 -20.54 5.51
C SER A 76 19.87 -19.76 5.36
N LEU A 77 19.89 -18.70 4.54
CA LEU A 77 18.74 -17.83 4.20
C LEU A 77 17.50 -18.63 3.78
N SER A 78 17.72 -19.76 3.09
CA SER A 78 16.68 -20.64 2.60
C SER A 78 15.75 -21.17 3.71
N ASN A 79 16.24 -21.31 4.94
CA ASN A 79 15.46 -21.86 6.06
C ASN A 79 14.75 -20.77 6.88
N ARG A 80 14.96 -19.49 6.55
CA ARG A 80 14.37 -18.33 7.25
C ARG A 80 13.17 -17.75 6.51
N CYS A 81 13.05 -18.02 5.21
CA CYS A 81 11.97 -17.48 4.39
C CYS A 81 10.76 -18.40 4.37
N LEU A 82 9.58 -17.84 4.62
CA LEU A 82 8.31 -18.49 4.32
C LEU A 82 7.94 -18.20 2.87
N SER A 83 8.40 -19.03 1.92
CA SER A 83 8.11 -18.83 0.49
C SER A 83 6.79 -19.46 0.05
N GLU A 84 6.34 -20.50 0.73
CA GLU A 84 5.08 -21.19 0.45
C GLU A 84 4.47 -21.79 1.73
N THR A 85 3.16 -22.02 1.69
CA THR A 85 2.44 -22.71 2.75
C THR A 85 1.60 -23.84 2.17
N ASN A 86 1.35 -24.88 2.97
CA ASN A 86 0.49 -26.01 2.62
C ASN A 86 -0.50 -26.34 3.74
N LEU A 87 -1.23 -25.34 4.26
CA LEU A 87 -2.13 -25.52 5.40
C LEU A 87 -3.28 -26.49 5.13
N HIS A 88 -3.70 -26.62 3.88
CA HIS A 88 -4.68 -27.62 3.43
C HIS A 88 -4.26 -29.07 3.68
N LEU A 89 -2.97 -29.34 3.93
CA LEU A 89 -2.45 -30.66 4.27
C LEU A 89 -2.25 -30.86 5.78
N THR A 90 -2.19 -29.77 6.56
CA THR A 90 -1.76 -29.80 7.97
C THR A 90 -2.80 -29.27 8.95
N VAL A 91 -3.81 -28.53 8.50
CA VAL A 91 -4.87 -27.95 9.33
C VAL A 91 -6.21 -28.62 9.00
N PRO A 92 -6.81 -29.38 9.93
CA PRO A 92 -8.07 -30.07 9.67
C PRO A 92 -9.22 -29.13 9.30
N GLY A 93 -9.90 -29.46 8.19
CA GLY A 93 -11.11 -28.76 7.74
C GLY A 93 -10.86 -27.42 7.03
N ILE A 94 -9.60 -27.05 6.78
CA ILE A 94 -9.28 -25.90 5.94
C ILE A 94 -9.36 -26.29 4.45
N GLY A 95 -9.89 -25.41 3.62
CA GLY A 95 -10.02 -25.60 2.18
C GLY A 95 -8.70 -25.47 1.42
N SER A 96 -8.77 -25.61 0.10
CA SER A 96 -7.61 -25.54 -0.79
C SER A 96 -6.92 -24.17 -0.75
N LYS A 97 -5.60 -24.17 -0.98
CA LYS A 97 -4.79 -22.96 -1.10
C LYS A 97 -5.20 -22.16 -2.34
N ILE A 98 -5.44 -20.87 -2.16
CA ILE A 98 -5.55 -19.87 -3.22
C ILE A 98 -4.26 -19.04 -3.18
N PRO A 99 -3.30 -19.27 -4.09
CA PRO A 99 -2.03 -18.54 -4.09
C PRO A 99 -2.21 -17.14 -4.68
N GLY A 100 -1.73 -16.13 -3.97
CA GLY A 100 -1.52 -14.78 -4.49
C GLY A 100 -0.03 -14.46 -4.62
N LYS A 101 0.29 -13.27 -5.13
CA LYS A 101 1.69 -12.81 -5.30
C LYS A 101 2.47 -12.86 -3.99
N VAL A 102 1.86 -12.40 -2.88
CA VAL A 102 2.50 -12.30 -1.56
C VAL A 102 1.76 -13.09 -0.48
N ARG A 103 0.44 -13.29 -0.59
CA ARG A 103 -0.36 -14.03 0.39
C ARG A 103 -0.83 -15.37 -0.15
N ASP A 104 -0.79 -16.38 0.69
CA ASP A 104 -1.54 -17.62 0.49
C ASP A 104 -2.86 -17.51 1.28
N ILE A 105 -3.99 -17.70 0.59
CA ILE A 105 -5.32 -17.57 1.18
C ILE A 105 -5.96 -18.95 1.30
N TYR A 106 -6.60 -19.21 2.43
CA TYR A 106 -7.33 -20.43 2.68
C TYR A 106 -8.73 -20.13 3.18
N ASP A 107 -9.72 -20.84 2.66
CA ASP A 107 -11.10 -20.79 3.13
C ASP A 107 -11.31 -21.80 4.27
N SER A 108 -11.72 -21.37 5.45
CA SER A 108 -12.01 -22.26 6.59
C SER A 108 -13.51 -22.48 6.85
N GLY A 109 -14.38 -22.12 5.90
CA GLY A 109 -15.83 -22.13 6.04
C GLY A 109 -16.36 -20.74 6.41
N ASP A 110 -16.26 -20.36 7.68
CA ASP A 110 -16.81 -19.07 8.16
C ASP A 110 -15.83 -17.90 7.98
N TYR A 111 -14.53 -18.21 7.90
CA TYR A 111 -13.45 -17.21 7.85
C TYR A 111 -12.50 -17.47 6.68
N LEU A 112 -11.65 -16.48 6.41
CA LEU A 112 -10.48 -16.63 5.56
C LEU A 112 -9.23 -16.61 6.43
N VAL A 113 -8.29 -17.51 6.17
CA VAL A 113 -6.94 -17.49 6.75
C VAL A 113 -6.00 -16.92 5.70
N LEU A 114 -5.44 -15.75 6.00
CA LEU A 114 -4.52 -15.03 5.14
C LEU A 114 -3.10 -15.21 5.69
N VAL A 115 -2.25 -15.93 4.97
CA VAL A 115 -0.85 -16.11 5.35
C VAL A 115 0.04 -15.23 4.48
N THR A 116 0.68 -14.24 5.09
CA THR A 116 1.59 -13.33 4.40
C THR A 116 2.98 -13.95 4.33
N THR A 117 3.42 -14.21 3.10
CA THR A 117 4.68 -14.89 2.81
C THR A 117 5.82 -13.89 2.61
N ASP A 118 7.04 -14.43 2.56
CA ASP A 118 8.26 -13.66 2.32
C ASP A 118 8.53 -13.42 0.83
N ARG A 119 7.62 -13.85 -0.06
CA ARG A 119 7.75 -13.63 -1.51
C ARG A 119 7.76 -12.14 -1.82
N GLN A 120 8.74 -11.72 -2.61
CA GLN A 120 8.82 -10.39 -3.18
C GLN A 120 8.55 -10.48 -4.68
N SER A 121 7.54 -9.74 -5.13
CA SER A 121 7.22 -9.61 -6.55
C SER A 121 7.46 -8.21 -7.08
N ALA A 122 7.82 -8.15 -8.36
CA ALA A 122 7.71 -6.99 -9.24
C ALA A 122 7.71 -7.49 -10.69
N PHE A 123 7.27 -6.64 -11.63
CA PHE A 123 7.13 -7.02 -13.05
C PHE A 123 6.27 -8.28 -13.26
N ASP A 124 5.24 -8.44 -12.42
CA ASP A 124 4.34 -9.60 -12.39
C ASP A 124 5.00 -10.96 -12.15
N ARG A 125 6.22 -10.95 -11.62
CA ARG A 125 7.01 -12.14 -11.29
C ARG A 125 7.44 -12.14 -9.84
N ILE A 126 7.61 -13.33 -9.26
CA ILE A 126 8.28 -13.50 -7.97
C ILE A 126 9.79 -13.41 -8.23
N LEU A 127 10.45 -12.41 -7.64
CA LEU A 127 11.85 -12.10 -7.89
C LEU A 127 12.80 -12.70 -6.85
N ALA A 128 12.34 -12.80 -5.60
CA ALA A 128 13.12 -13.30 -4.48
C ALA A 128 12.19 -13.64 -3.30
N SER A 129 12.74 -14.30 -2.28
CA SER A 129 12.14 -14.35 -0.95
C SER A 129 12.98 -13.51 0.01
N ILE A 130 12.33 -12.60 0.73
CA ILE A 130 12.97 -11.62 1.59
C ILE A 130 12.72 -12.01 3.04
N PRO A 131 13.77 -12.36 3.82
CA PRO A 131 13.59 -12.81 5.18
C PRO A 131 12.73 -11.85 6.01
N PHE A 132 11.76 -12.40 6.75
CA PHE A 132 10.88 -11.68 7.66
C PHE A 132 9.89 -10.70 7.02
N LYS A 133 9.87 -10.58 5.68
CA LYS A 133 8.98 -9.66 4.96
C LYS A 133 7.51 -9.90 5.31
N GLY A 134 7.05 -11.15 5.28
CA GLY A 134 5.67 -11.51 5.55
C GLY A 134 5.24 -11.14 6.97
N GLN A 135 6.13 -11.32 7.94
CA GLN A 135 5.91 -10.89 9.32
C GLN A 135 5.81 -9.37 9.40
N VAL A 136 6.76 -8.63 8.82
CA VAL A 136 6.74 -7.16 8.79
C VAL A 136 5.44 -6.63 8.19
N LEU A 137 5.01 -7.16 7.05
CA LEU A 137 3.81 -6.70 6.34
C LEU A 137 2.54 -6.96 7.16
N ASN A 138 2.42 -8.15 7.75
CA ASN A 138 1.26 -8.53 8.55
C ASN A 138 1.19 -7.73 9.85
N GLU A 139 2.29 -7.62 10.61
CA GLU A 139 2.32 -6.83 11.86
C GLU A 139 2.10 -5.34 11.61
N THR A 140 2.66 -4.78 10.52
CA THR A 140 2.40 -3.38 10.12
C THR A 140 0.91 -3.17 9.85
N SER A 141 0.28 -4.07 9.08
CA SER A 141 -1.14 -3.97 8.77
C SER A 141 -2.00 -4.09 10.02
N LEU A 142 -1.70 -5.03 10.92
CA LEU A 142 -2.43 -5.20 12.19
C LEU A 142 -2.35 -3.95 13.07
N TRP A 143 -1.16 -3.33 13.14
CA TRP A 143 -0.98 -2.07 13.87
C TRP A 143 -1.83 -0.94 13.28
N TRP A 144 -1.89 -0.82 11.95
CA TRP A 144 -2.73 0.17 11.29
C TRP A 144 -4.22 -0.11 11.41
N PHE A 145 -4.63 -1.38 11.28
CA PHE A 145 -6.01 -1.79 11.48
C PHE A 145 -6.51 -1.39 12.87
N GLU A 146 -5.70 -1.54 13.92
CA GLU A 146 -6.03 -1.07 15.26
C GLU A 146 -6.16 0.45 15.31
N ARG A 147 -5.15 1.17 14.80
CA ARG A 147 -5.12 2.64 14.86
C ARG A 147 -6.22 3.32 14.05
N THR A 148 -6.77 2.64 13.05
CA THR A 148 -7.77 3.21 12.12
C THR A 148 -9.20 2.75 12.41
N LYS A 149 -9.44 1.97 13.48
CA LYS A 149 -10.79 1.52 13.88
C LYS A 149 -11.80 2.66 14.06
N HIS A 150 -11.32 3.82 14.48
CA HIS A 150 -12.14 5.03 14.67
C HIS A 150 -12.57 5.68 13.34
N ILE A 151 -11.98 5.29 12.21
CA ILE A 151 -12.29 5.79 10.86
C ILE A 151 -13.19 4.78 10.13
N THR A 152 -12.81 3.50 10.16
CA THR A 152 -13.57 2.41 9.51
C THR A 152 -13.36 1.09 10.22
N SER A 153 -14.40 0.25 10.22
CA SER A 153 -14.27 -1.15 10.60
C SER A 153 -13.41 -1.91 9.59
N ASN A 154 -12.80 -3.00 10.04
CA ASN A 154 -11.96 -3.88 9.21
C ASN A 154 -12.39 -5.34 9.37
N ALA A 155 -11.89 -6.21 8.49
CA ALA A 155 -12.26 -7.63 8.47
C ALA A 155 -11.48 -8.51 9.48
N VAL A 156 -10.49 -7.98 10.22
CA VAL A 156 -9.66 -8.79 11.12
C VAL A 156 -10.49 -9.39 12.26
N VAL A 157 -10.35 -10.69 12.46
CA VAL A 157 -10.96 -11.46 13.56
C VAL A 157 -9.90 -11.82 14.60
N SER A 158 -8.77 -12.36 14.15
CA SER A 158 -7.64 -12.69 15.01
C SER A 158 -6.34 -12.76 14.21
N ALA A 159 -5.21 -12.74 14.92
CA ALA A 159 -3.87 -12.88 14.34
C ALA A 159 -3.09 -13.94 15.12
N PRO A 160 -3.29 -15.24 14.82
CA PRO A 160 -2.75 -16.34 15.63
C PRO A 160 -1.25 -16.54 15.45
N ASP A 161 -0.66 -15.95 14.42
CA ASP A 161 0.77 -15.98 14.15
C ASP A 161 1.22 -14.64 13.58
N LYS A 162 2.50 -14.33 13.71
CA LYS A 162 3.14 -13.12 13.19
C LYS A 162 2.95 -12.95 11.67
N ASN A 163 2.80 -14.05 10.92
CA ASN A 163 2.54 -14.05 9.49
C ASN A 163 1.05 -14.19 9.10
N VAL A 164 0.14 -14.34 10.07
CA VAL A 164 -1.25 -14.77 9.79
C VAL A 164 -2.27 -13.78 10.31
N THR A 165 -3.25 -13.50 9.45
CA THR A 165 -4.51 -12.83 9.82
C THR A 165 -5.68 -13.75 9.49
N ILE A 166 -6.56 -14.01 10.45
CA ILE A 166 -7.88 -14.60 10.22
C ILE A 166 -8.87 -13.46 10.03
N ALA A 167 -9.59 -13.46 8.92
CA ALA A 167 -10.49 -12.39 8.52
C ALA A 167 -11.91 -12.89 8.24
N LYS A 168 -12.89 -12.01 8.45
CA LYS A 168 -14.28 -12.22 8.01
C LYS A 168 -14.34 -12.30 6.49
N LYS A 169 -15.24 -13.14 5.98
CA LYS A 169 -15.60 -13.13 4.56
C LYS A 169 -16.42 -11.89 4.23
N CYS A 170 -16.16 -11.33 3.05
CA CYS A 170 -16.92 -10.23 2.48
C CYS A 170 -16.90 -10.33 0.95
N THR A 171 -17.85 -9.67 0.31
CA THR A 171 -17.84 -9.46 -1.14
C THR A 171 -16.90 -8.30 -1.44
N VAL A 172 -15.72 -8.60 -1.98
CA VAL A 172 -14.70 -7.60 -2.32
C VAL A 172 -15.21 -6.70 -3.44
N PHE A 173 -15.08 -5.38 -3.27
CA PHE A 173 -15.33 -4.46 -4.38
C PHE A 173 -14.18 -4.58 -5.39
N PRO A 174 -14.44 -4.74 -6.69
CA PRO A 174 -13.42 -4.91 -7.73
C PRO A 174 -12.74 -3.58 -8.12
N VAL A 175 -12.43 -2.75 -7.13
CA VAL A 175 -11.85 -1.41 -7.26
C VAL A 175 -10.75 -1.26 -6.21
N GLU A 176 -9.58 -0.83 -6.65
CA GLU A 176 -8.49 -0.44 -5.76
C GLU A 176 -8.47 1.07 -5.62
N PHE A 177 -8.51 1.56 -4.37
CA PHE A 177 -8.54 2.98 -4.07
C PHE A 177 -7.12 3.47 -3.84
N VAL A 178 -6.45 3.92 -4.91
CA VAL A 178 -5.11 4.51 -4.81
C VAL A 178 -5.21 5.97 -4.42
N ALA A 179 -4.80 6.31 -3.20
CA ALA A 179 -4.72 7.67 -2.69
C ALA A 179 -3.32 8.24 -2.89
N ARG A 180 -3.23 9.50 -3.32
CA ARG A 180 -1.96 10.16 -3.64
C ARG A 180 -1.86 11.55 -3.03
N GLY A 181 -0.70 11.85 -2.45
CA GLY A 181 -0.35 13.17 -1.94
C GLY A 181 0.77 13.85 -2.74
N PHE A 182 1.41 13.14 -3.67
CA PHE A 182 2.58 13.64 -4.41
C PHE A 182 2.57 13.18 -5.88
N VAL A 183 3.17 14.00 -6.75
CA VAL A 183 3.31 13.77 -8.18
C VAL A 183 4.56 12.91 -8.44
N THR A 184 4.48 11.60 -8.18
CA THR A 184 5.63 10.69 -8.30
C THR A 184 5.28 9.34 -8.94
N GLY A 185 6.27 8.45 -8.97
CA GLY A 185 6.23 7.08 -9.47
C GLY A 185 6.81 6.91 -10.87
N SER A 186 7.05 5.64 -11.22
CA SER A 186 7.72 5.21 -12.44
C SER A 186 6.91 4.20 -13.27
N THR A 187 5.72 3.82 -12.80
CA THR A 187 4.81 2.87 -13.48
C THR A 187 3.82 3.61 -14.38
N ASP A 188 3.22 2.90 -15.34
CA ASP A 188 2.27 3.50 -16.30
C ASP A 188 1.03 4.11 -15.63
N THR A 189 0.65 3.59 -14.47
CA THR A 189 -0.46 4.09 -13.65
C THR A 189 -0.02 5.09 -12.57
N SER A 190 1.25 5.50 -12.53
CA SER A 190 1.71 6.47 -11.54
C SER A 190 1.45 7.90 -11.99
N LEU A 191 1.17 8.78 -11.02
CA LEU A 191 0.73 10.14 -11.31
C LEU A 191 1.79 10.93 -12.10
N TRP A 192 3.08 10.76 -11.78
CA TRP A 192 4.14 11.42 -12.54
C TRP A 192 4.22 10.93 -13.99
N THR A 193 4.20 9.63 -14.24
CA THR A 193 4.26 9.09 -15.62
C THR A 193 3.10 9.60 -16.47
N VAL A 194 1.87 9.52 -15.94
CA VAL A 194 0.66 10.03 -16.62
C VAL A 194 0.77 11.52 -16.90
N TYR A 195 1.15 12.32 -15.90
CA TYR A 195 1.29 13.77 -16.04
C TYR A 195 2.39 14.17 -17.03
N ASN A 196 3.54 13.50 -16.97
CA ASN A 196 4.68 13.72 -17.86
C ASN A 196 4.35 13.35 -19.32
N ASN A 197 3.43 12.42 -19.54
CA ASN A 197 2.89 12.07 -20.87
C ASN A 197 1.84 13.07 -21.39
N GLY A 198 1.61 14.19 -20.69
CA GLY A 198 0.71 15.26 -21.13
C GLY A 198 -0.74 15.10 -20.70
N ILE A 199 -1.07 14.07 -19.91
CA ILE A 199 -2.44 13.86 -19.41
C ILE A 199 -2.69 14.82 -18.23
N ARG A 200 -3.76 15.61 -18.33
CA ARG A 200 -4.17 16.59 -17.29
C ARG A 200 -5.49 16.26 -16.61
N ASN A 201 -6.27 15.34 -17.16
CA ASN A 201 -7.43 14.78 -16.50
C ASN A 201 -7.14 13.30 -16.22
N TYR A 202 -6.98 12.94 -14.95
CA TYR A 202 -6.64 11.58 -14.54
C TYR A 202 -7.62 11.08 -13.50
N CYS A 203 -8.39 10.04 -13.83
CA CYS A 203 -9.47 9.51 -12.99
C CYS A 203 -10.45 10.60 -12.50
N ALA A 204 -10.83 11.51 -13.39
CA ALA A 204 -11.67 12.70 -13.12
C ALA A 204 -11.01 13.80 -12.26
N ASN A 205 -9.72 13.70 -11.94
CA ASN A 205 -8.97 14.78 -11.30
C ASN A 205 -8.34 15.69 -12.36
N VAL A 206 -8.67 16.99 -12.32
CA VAL A 206 -8.02 18.01 -13.15
C VAL A 206 -6.72 18.46 -12.49
N LEU A 207 -5.60 18.19 -13.16
CA LEU A 207 -4.25 18.52 -12.70
C LEU A 207 -3.82 19.86 -13.32
N ALA A 208 -3.29 20.75 -12.47
CA ALA A 208 -2.74 22.02 -12.93
C ALA A 208 -1.49 21.81 -13.79
N ASP A 209 -1.23 22.73 -14.72
CA ASP A 209 0.04 22.78 -15.44
C ASP A 209 1.21 23.18 -14.53
N GLY A 210 2.42 22.85 -14.97
CA GLY A 210 3.66 23.18 -14.27
C GLY A 210 4.02 22.32 -13.06
N LEU A 211 3.28 21.24 -12.77
CA LEU A 211 3.66 20.29 -11.71
C LEU A 211 5.02 19.65 -12.01
N LEU A 212 5.86 19.54 -10.99
CA LEU A 212 7.18 18.92 -11.04
C LEU A 212 7.17 17.50 -10.46
N LYS A 213 8.11 16.65 -10.90
CA LYS A 213 8.32 15.32 -10.32
C LYS A 213 8.59 15.46 -8.81
N ASN A 214 7.94 14.62 -8.01
CA ASN A 214 8.00 14.57 -6.55
C ASN A 214 7.40 15.79 -5.83
N GLN A 215 6.65 16.66 -6.54
CA GLN A 215 5.96 17.78 -5.92
C GLN A 215 4.77 17.30 -5.06
N LYS A 216 4.60 17.89 -3.88
CA LYS A 216 3.40 17.70 -3.05
C LYS A 216 2.16 18.29 -3.74
N LEU A 217 1.07 17.53 -3.80
CA LEU A 217 -0.20 17.99 -4.32
C LEU A 217 -0.84 19.00 -3.35
N PRO A 218 -1.63 19.98 -3.86
CA PRO A 218 -2.40 20.88 -3.01
C PRO A 218 -3.41 20.14 -2.12
N GLU A 219 -4.01 19.08 -2.64
CA GLU A 219 -4.98 18.22 -1.96
C GLU A 219 -4.73 16.76 -2.34
N ASN A 220 -5.07 15.83 -1.45
CA ASN A 220 -4.99 14.41 -1.74
C ASN A 220 -6.04 14.04 -2.79
N ILE A 221 -5.68 13.16 -3.72
CA ILE A 221 -6.58 12.69 -4.78
C ILE A 221 -6.71 11.17 -4.74
N LEU A 222 -7.84 10.67 -5.25
CA LEU A 222 -8.04 9.26 -5.56
C LEU A 222 -7.87 9.02 -7.05
N THR A 223 -7.11 7.99 -7.40
CA THR A 223 -6.94 7.53 -8.78
C THR A 223 -7.25 6.03 -8.83
N PRO A 224 -8.54 5.65 -8.73
CA PRO A 224 -8.89 4.25 -8.59
C PRO A 224 -8.52 3.45 -9.84
N THR A 225 -8.27 2.16 -9.62
CA THR A 225 -8.00 1.18 -10.68
C THR A 225 -8.94 -0.01 -10.56
N THR A 226 -9.23 -0.66 -11.68
CA THR A 226 -9.91 -1.97 -11.68
C THR A 226 -8.90 -3.09 -11.51
N LYS A 227 -9.28 -4.12 -10.75
CA LYS A 227 -8.51 -5.36 -10.61
C LYS A 227 -8.71 -6.23 -11.85
N ALA A 228 -7.89 -6.05 -12.89
CA ALA A 228 -7.94 -6.91 -14.09
C ALA A 228 -6.95 -8.08 -13.99
N ALA A 229 -7.11 -9.10 -14.84
CA ALA A 229 -6.27 -10.30 -14.81
C ALA A 229 -4.79 -10.02 -15.13
N ASP A 230 -4.52 -9.07 -16.04
CA ASP A 230 -3.17 -8.84 -16.57
C ASP A 230 -2.49 -7.60 -15.99
N HIS A 231 -3.23 -6.52 -15.71
CA HIS A 231 -2.69 -5.29 -15.09
C HIS A 231 -3.81 -4.38 -14.57
N ASP A 232 -3.51 -3.56 -13.57
CA ASP A 232 -4.47 -2.59 -13.03
C ASP A 232 -4.73 -1.46 -14.04
N VAL A 233 -6.00 -1.17 -14.31
CA VAL A 233 -6.40 -0.14 -15.30
C VAL A 233 -7.02 1.05 -14.57
N PRO A 234 -6.55 2.29 -14.79
CA PRO A 234 -7.19 3.49 -14.23
C PRO A 234 -8.64 3.63 -14.67
N ILE A 235 -9.52 3.99 -13.73
CA ILE A 235 -10.96 4.12 -13.98
C ILE A 235 -11.49 5.41 -13.32
N THR A 236 -12.52 6.01 -13.90
CA THR A 236 -13.20 7.17 -13.30
C THR A 236 -14.32 6.74 -12.33
N PRO A 237 -14.74 7.61 -11.40
CA PRO A 237 -15.90 7.36 -10.53
C PRO A 237 -17.16 6.98 -11.32
N ASP A 238 -17.48 7.70 -12.40
CA ASP A 238 -18.69 7.44 -13.17
C ASP A 238 -18.64 6.09 -13.88
N GLU A 239 -17.49 5.71 -14.46
CA GLU A 239 -17.31 4.39 -15.06
C GLU A 239 -17.44 3.25 -14.04
N ILE A 240 -17.01 3.43 -12.79
CA ILE A 240 -17.20 2.44 -11.71
C ILE A 240 -18.70 2.16 -11.51
N ILE A 241 -19.52 3.22 -11.50
CA ILE A 241 -20.97 3.11 -11.31
C ILE A 241 -21.65 2.53 -12.56
N GLU A 242 -21.30 3.04 -13.74
CA GLU A 242 -21.89 2.59 -15.02
C GLU A 242 -21.61 1.11 -15.30
N ARG A 243 -20.42 0.62 -14.93
CA ARG A 243 -20.05 -0.80 -15.08
C ARG A 243 -20.60 -1.69 -13.96
N GLY A 244 -21.31 -1.13 -12.98
CA GLY A 244 -21.88 -1.88 -11.86
C GLY A 244 -20.86 -2.47 -10.90
N LEU A 245 -19.63 -1.92 -10.88
CA LEU A 245 -18.57 -2.39 -9.98
C LEU A 245 -18.86 -2.03 -8.53
N MET A 246 -19.51 -0.88 -8.32
CA MET A 246 -20.01 -0.41 -7.03
C MET A 246 -21.30 0.37 -7.23
N THR A 247 -22.14 0.46 -6.20
CA THR A 247 -23.22 1.44 -6.17
C THR A 247 -22.65 2.83 -5.89
N ARG A 248 -23.38 3.90 -6.26
CA ARG A 248 -22.95 5.29 -5.99
C ARG A 248 -22.71 5.53 -4.49
N ALA A 249 -23.63 5.04 -3.64
CA ALA A 249 -23.50 5.15 -2.20
C ALA A 249 -22.28 4.40 -1.65
N ASP A 250 -22.04 3.17 -2.11
CA ASP A 250 -20.88 2.39 -1.68
C ASP A 250 -19.56 3.06 -2.10
N TYR A 251 -19.50 3.60 -3.33
CA TYR A 251 -18.30 4.28 -3.83
C TYR A 251 -18.01 5.56 -3.05
N GLU A 252 -19.02 6.38 -2.78
CA GLU A 252 -18.87 7.62 -2.01
C GLU A 252 -18.38 7.33 -0.58
N GLU A 253 -18.95 6.31 0.08
CA GLU A 253 -18.52 5.91 1.42
C GLU A 253 -17.08 5.37 1.43
N ALA A 254 -16.75 4.45 0.53
CA ALA A 254 -15.40 3.87 0.43
C ALA A 254 -14.34 4.92 0.07
N SER A 255 -14.66 5.84 -0.85
CA SER A 255 -13.78 6.94 -1.24
C SER A 255 -13.50 7.90 -0.08
N ALA A 256 -14.54 8.28 0.67
CA ALA A 256 -14.39 9.14 1.85
C ALA A 256 -13.54 8.44 2.94
N LYS A 257 -13.76 7.14 3.16
CA LYS A 257 -12.93 6.34 4.07
C LYS A 257 -11.48 6.27 3.61
N ALA A 258 -11.21 6.00 2.33
CA ALA A 258 -9.86 5.94 1.76
C ALA A 258 -9.07 7.24 1.96
N LEU A 259 -9.69 8.39 1.66
CA LEU A 259 -9.06 9.70 1.86
C LEU A 259 -8.78 9.98 3.33
N ARG A 260 -9.73 9.71 4.24
CA ARG A 260 -9.53 9.88 5.69
C ARG A 260 -8.44 8.97 6.25
N LEU A 261 -8.40 7.72 5.81
CA LEU A 261 -7.30 6.80 6.15
C LEU A 261 -5.96 7.35 5.70
N PHE A 262 -5.90 7.93 4.50
CA PHE A 262 -4.66 8.45 3.92
C PHE A 262 -4.18 9.72 4.63
N GLU A 263 -5.10 10.64 4.96
CA GLU A 263 -4.80 11.83 5.75
C GLU A 263 -4.28 11.47 7.14
N TYR A 264 -4.94 10.54 7.82
CA TYR A 264 -4.49 10.06 9.13
C TYR A 264 -3.14 9.33 9.06
N GLY A 265 -2.95 8.49 8.03
CA GLY A 265 -1.68 7.83 7.75
C GLY A 265 -0.54 8.82 7.51
N GLN A 266 -0.78 9.89 6.75
CA GLN A 266 0.17 10.97 6.53
C GLN A 266 0.54 11.70 7.82
N GLN A 267 -0.46 11.98 8.67
CA GLN A 267 -0.22 12.62 9.97
C GLN A 267 0.73 11.76 10.83
N VAL A 268 0.38 10.50 11.04
CA VAL A 268 1.17 9.58 11.88
C VAL A 268 2.56 9.34 11.28
N ALA A 269 2.67 9.17 9.96
CA ALA A 269 3.96 9.05 9.29
C ALA A 269 4.83 10.29 9.54
N SER A 270 4.27 11.49 9.40
CA SER A 270 4.97 12.75 9.64
C SER A 270 5.46 12.88 11.09
N GLU A 271 4.63 12.52 12.07
CA GLU A 271 5.01 12.48 13.49
C GLU A 271 6.19 11.53 13.74
N HIS A 272 6.32 10.50 12.89
CA HIS A 272 7.36 9.49 12.99
C HIS A 272 8.58 9.74 12.10
N GLY A 273 8.61 10.88 11.39
CA GLY A 273 9.71 11.33 10.53
C GLY A 273 9.71 10.74 9.12
N LEU A 274 8.57 10.21 8.69
CA LEU A 274 8.34 9.68 7.35
C LEU A 274 7.33 10.54 6.59
N ILE A 275 7.30 10.39 5.27
CA ILE A 275 6.25 10.93 4.41
C ILE A 275 5.54 9.74 3.77
N LEU A 276 4.24 9.59 4.04
CA LEU A 276 3.38 8.67 3.31
C LEU A 276 2.95 9.33 1.99
N VAL A 277 3.46 8.81 0.88
CA VAL A 277 3.45 9.49 -0.42
C VAL A 277 2.20 9.15 -1.22
N ASP A 278 1.91 7.87 -1.30
CA ASP A 278 0.72 7.27 -1.87
C ASP A 278 0.50 5.88 -1.25
N THR A 279 -0.73 5.39 -1.34
CA THR A 279 -1.11 4.07 -0.82
C THR A 279 -2.34 3.53 -1.54
N LYS A 280 -2.51 2.21 -1.51
CA LYS A 280 -3.66 1.49 -2.07
C LYS A 280 -4.51 0.90 -0.94
N TYR A 281 -5.83 1.12 -1.01
CA TYR A 281 -6.81 0.42 -0.17
C TYR A 281 -7.71 -0.49 -0.98
N GLU A 282 -8.16 -1.56 -0.34
CA GLU A 282 -9.26 -2.40 -0.82
C GLU A 282 -10.35 -2.45 0.25
N PHE A 283 -11.60 -2.53 -0.20
CA PHE A 283 -12.77 -2.63 0.67
C PHE A 283 -13.63 -3.81 0.24
N GLY A 284 -14.36 -4.37 1.20
CA GLY A 284 -15.37 -5.39 0.95
C GLY A 284 -16.67 -5.11 1.68
N LYS A 285 -17.77 -5.62 1.13
CA LYS A 285 -19.10 -5.52 1.73
C LYS A 285 -19.40 -6.79 2.53
N ALA A 286 -19.66 -6.64 3.82
CA ALA A 286 -20.07 -7.74 4.69
C ALA A 286 -21.55 -8.10 4.45
N ASN A 287 -21.96 -9.26 4.98
CA ASN A 287 -23.33 -9.77 4.84
C ASN A 287 -24.40 -8.84 5.45
N ASP A 288 -24.05 -8.05 6.45
CA ASP A 288 -24.92 -7.04 7.06
C ASP A 288 -24.98 -5.72 6.26
N GLY A 289 -24.28 -5.65 5.14
CA GLY A 289 -24.19 -4.48 4.27
C GLY A 289 -23.08 -3.49 4.64
N SER A 290 -22.35 -3.70 5.75
CA SER A 290 -21.27 -2.80 6.16
C SER A 290 -20.04 -2.88 5.24
N ILE A 291 -19.39 -1.73 5.00
CA ILE A 291 -18.13 -1.65 4.25
C ILE A 291 -16.96 -1.80 5.21
N LEU A 292 -16.18 -2.86 5.02
CA LEU A 292 -14.99 -3.19 5.79
C LEU A 292 -13.72 -2.88 5.01
N LEU A 293 -12.73 -2.31 5.70
CA LEU A 293 -11.36 -2.26 5.21
C LEU A 293 -10.76 -3.67 5.24
N ILE A 294 -10.18 -4.08 4.11
CA ILE A 294 -9.60 -5.41 3.93
C ILE A 294 -8.15 -5.29 3.45
N ASP A 295 -7.59 -6.41 2.99
CA ASP A 295 -6.26 -6.47 2.40
C ASP A 295 -5.15 -6.09 3.40
N GLU A 296 -4.16 -5.30 2.98
CA GLU A 296 -3.09 -4.75 3.82
C GLU A 296 -3.17 -3.22 3.83
N VAL A 297 -2.63 -2.60 4.89
CA VAL A 297 -2.76 -1.15 5.08
C VAL A 297 -1.41 -0.53 5.40
N HIS A 298 -1.02 0.48 4.62
CA HIS A 298 0.13 1.35 4.90
C HIS A 298 1.47 0.63 5.07
N THR A 299 1.59 -0.52 4.41
CA THR A 299 2.81 -1.36 4.38
C THR A 299 3.79 -0.85 3.31
N PRO A 300 5.07 -1.29 3.34
CA PRO A 300 6.02 -1.02 2.25
C PRO A 300 5.63 -1.62 0.89
N ASP A 301 4.73 -2.62 0.83
CA ASP A 301 4.29 -3.20 -0.44
C ASP A 301 3.07 -2.47 -1.03
N SER A 302 2.20 -1.92 -0.17
CA SER A 302 1.00 -1.16 -0.57
C SER A 302 1.21 0.35 -0.68
N SER A 303 2.35 0.87 -0.19
CA SER A 303 2.57 2.30 0.01
C SER A 303 4.00 2.73 -0.26
N ARG A 304 4.17 3.95 -0.74
CA ARG A 304 5.49 4.61 -0.83
C ARG A 304 5.75 5.45 0.40
N TYR A 305 6.93 5.26 0.99
CA TYR A 305 7.40 6.06 2.12
C TYR A 305 8.73 6.73 1.79
N TRP A 306 8.81 8.03 2.07
CA TRP A 306 10.06 8.79 2.03
C TRP A 306 10.54 9.17 3.42
N ILE A 307 11.84 9.40 3.54
CA ILE A 307 12.42 10.00 4.75
C ILE A 307 12.13 11.51 4.73
N ALA A 308 11.47 12.02 5.77
CA ALA A 308 10.93 13.38 5.75
C ALA A 308 12.01 14.47 5.74
N ASN A 309 13.10 14.27 6.49
CA ASN A 309 14.14 15.29 6.67
C ASN A 309 14.99 15.53 5.41
N SER A 310 15.06 14.59 4.47
CA SER A 310 15.81 14.74 3.22
C SER A 310 14.95 15.23 2.04
N TYR A 311 13.62 15.18 2.15
CA TYR A 311 12.72 15.48 1.02
C TYR A 311 12.90 16.89 0.44
N LEU A 312 12.85 17.94 1.26
CA LEU A 312 12.81 19.32 0.77
C LEU A 312 14.10 19.71 0.03
N GLU A 313 15.25 19.39 0.62
CA GLU A 313 16.56 19.64 0.00
C GLU A 313 16.70 18.89 -1.33
N ARG A 314 16.32 17.61 -1.35
CA ARG A 314 16.41 16.78 -2.56
C ARG A 314 15.48 17.30 -3.66
N PHE A 315 14.25 17.66 -3.32
CA PHE A 315 13.30 18.24 -4.26
C PHE A 315 13.81 19.56 -4.86
N GLN A 316 14.35 20.46 -4.04
CA GLN A 316 14.93 21.74 -4.51
C GLN A 316 16.12 21.54 -5.45
N ASN A 317 16.90 20.47 -5.25
CA ASN A 317 18.02 20.10 -6.10
C ASN A 317 17.63 19.21 -7.29
N GLY A 318 16.34 18.94 -7.51
CA GLY A 318 15.87 18.06 -8.60
C GLY A 318 16.24 16.58 -8.43
N LEU A 319 16.54 16.15 -7.21
CA LEU A 319 16.89 14.78 -6.86
C LEU A 319 15.65 13.98 -6.42
N ASP A 320 15.65 12.68 -6.70
CA ASP A 320 14.59 11.79 -6.20
C ASP A 320 14.67 11.64 -4.66
N PRO A 321 13.55 11.66 -3.93
CA PRO A 321 13.52 11.51 -2.47
C PRO A 321 14.14 10.19 -2.00
N GLU A 322 14.66 10.18 -0.78
CA GLU A 322 15.11 8.93 -0.16
C GLU A 322 13.91 8.07 0.22
N ASN A 323 13.83 6.87 -0.36
CA ASN A 323 12.75 5.92 -0.14
C ASN A 323 13.20 4.70 0.67
N VAL A 324 12.22 4.04 1.27
CA VAL A 324 12.41 2.79 2.04
C VAL A 324 11.82 1.58 1.29
N ASP A 325 11.14 1.81 0.17
CA ASP A 325 10.43 0.79 -0.58
C ASP A 325 11.33 -0.04 -1.52
N LYS A 326 10.69 -0.95 -2.28
CA LYS A 326 11.32 -1.91 -3.18
C LYS A 326 11.85 -1.33 -4.51
N GLU A 327 11.87 -0.02 -4.71
CA GLU A 327 12.29 0.56 -6.00
C GLU A 327 13.74 0.20 -6.36
N PHE A 328 14.65 0.10 -5.38
CA PHE A 328 16.04 -0.28 -5.66
C PHE A 328 16.17 -1.73 -6.16
N LEU A 329 15.30 -2.66 -5.73
CA LEU A 329 15.23 -4.01 -6.28
C LEU A 329 14.81 -3.95 -7.76
N ARG A 330 13.80 -3.15 -8.10
CA ARG A 330 13.35 -2.96 -9.49
C ARG A 330 14.45 -2.39 -10.37
N LEU A 331 15.17 -1.39 -9.88
CA LEU A 331 16.28 -0.76 -10.59
C LEU A 331 17.41 -1.76 -10.85
N TRP A 332 17.75 -2.60 -9.86
CA TRP A 332 18.73 -3.65 -10.05
C TRP A 332 18.33 -4.62 -11.16
N PHE A 333 17.11 -5.17 -11.15
CA PHE A 333 16.67 -6.07 -12.23
C PHE A 333 16.66 -5.38 -13.60
N LYS A 334 16.14 -4.15 -13.70
CA LYS A 334 16.15 -3.38 -14.96
C LYS A 334 17.57 -3.11 -15.50
N SER A 335 18.59 -3.04 -14.66
CA SER A 335 19.96 -2.81 -15.10
C SER A 335 20.72 -4.10 -15.43
N HIS A 336 20.17 -5.28 -15.10
CA HIS A 336 20.84 -6.58 -15.28
C HIS A 336 20.08 -7.53 -16.22
N CYS A 337 18.81 -7.28 -16.54
CA CYS A 337 17.99 -8.07 -17.46
C CYS A 337 16.83 -7.23 -18.06
N ASP A 338 16.13 -7.74 -19.07
CA ASP A 338 14.80 -7.26 -19.46
C ASP A 338 13.74 -8.07 -18.69
N PRO A 339 13.27 -7.61 -17.51
CA PRO A 339 12.43 -8.43 -16.63
C PRO A 339 11.06 -8.80 -17.24
N TYR A 340 10.65 -8.11 -18.31
CA TYR A 340 9.40 -8.34 -19.02
C TYR A 340 9.52 -9.36 -20.15
N LYS A 341 10.74 -9.59 -20.67
CA LYS A 341 10.96 -10.45 -21.85
C LYS A 341 11.84 -11.65 -21.58
N ASP A 342 12.78 -11.54 -20.66
CA ASP A 342 13.73 -12.61 -20.39
C ASP A 342 13.02 -13.78 -19.72
N GLU A 343 13.17 -15.00 -20.26
CA GLU A 343 12.52 -16.20 -19.74
C GLU A 343 13.00 -16.52 -18.31
N VAL A 344 14.30 -16.39 -18.07
CA VAL A 344 14.94 -16.62 -16.76
C VAL A 344 15.55 -15.31 -16.28
N LEU A 345 15.22 -14.92 -15.05
CA LEU A 345 15.82 -13.75 -14.41
C LEU A 345 17.06 -14.16 -13.60
N PRO A 346 18.07 -13.28 -13.48
CA PRO A 346 19.17 -13.53 -12.56
C PRO A 346 18.66 -13.54 -11.11
N ASP A 347 19.30 -14.35 -10.26
CA ASP A 347 18.98 -14.34 -8.83
C ASP A 347 19.33 -12.98 -8.20
N ALA A 348 18.48 -12.51 -7.29
CA ALA A 348 18.76 -11.30 -6.52
C ALA A 348 20.00 -11.54 -5.63
N PRO A 349 21.02 -10.66 -5.66
CA PRO A 349 22.21 -10.80 -4.83
C PRO A 349 21.85 -10.83 -3.34
N GLU A 350 22.58 -11.61 -2.54
CA GLU A 350 22.31 -11.74 -1.10
C GLU A 350 22.35 -10.39 -0.38
N ASP A 351 23.29 -9.50 -0.72
CA ASP A 351 23.35 -8.13 -0.20
C ASP A 351 22.08 -7.33 -0.48
N LEU A 352 21.52 -7.50 -1.68
CA LEU A 352 20.30 -6.82 -2.10
C LEU A 352 19.09 -7.33 -1.31
N VAL A 353 18.99 -8.65 -1.12
CA VAL A 353 17.95 -9.30 -0.31
C VAL A 353 18.03 -8.86 1.16
N ARG A 354 19.25 -8.83 1.71
CA ARG A 354 19.54 -8.41 3.08
C ARG A 354 19.21 -6.93 3.33
N GLU A 355 19.60 -6.06 2.41
CA GLU A 355 19.27 -4.64 2.46
C GLU A 355 17.75 -4.42 2.39
N LEU A 356 17.03 -5.20 1.57
CA LEU A 356 15.57 -5.13 1.49
C LEU A 356 14.90 -5.58 2.77
N ALA A 357 15.34 -6.70 3.37
CA ALA A 357 14.84 -7.16 4.65
C ALA A 357 15.03 -6.08 5.74
N TRP A 358 16.20 -5.45 5.79
CA TRP A 358 16.46 -4.35 6.71
C TRP A 358 15.55 -3.16 6.47
N ARG A 359 15.36 -2.71 5.23
CA ARG A 359 14.46 -1.59 4.90
C ARG A 359 13.02 -1.84 5.34
N TYR A 360 12.51 -3.05 5.14
CA TYR A 360 11.19 -3.46 5.62
C TYR A 360 11.09 -3.35 7.15
N ILE A 361 12.05 -3.94 7.86
CA ILE A 361 12.13 -3.88 9.32
C ILE A 361 12.27 -2.43 9.80
N PHE A 362 13.12 -1.62 9.17
CA PHE A 362 13.32 -0.22 9.50
C PHE A 362 12.02 0.57 9.36
N LEU A 363 11.27 0.37 8.27
CA LEU A 363 9.97 1.02 8.09
C LEU A 363 9.01 0.62 9.20
N TYR A 364 8.88 -0.67 9.50
CA TYR A 364 8.07 -1.18 10.61
C TYR A 364 8.46 -0.53 11.93
N GLU A 365 9.74 -0.54 12.29
CA GLU A 365 10.22 0.02 13.56
C GLU A 365 9.99 1.53 13.63
N THR A 366 10.16 2.23 12.51
CA THR A 366 9.98 3.67 12.43
C THR A 366 8.51 4.06 12.55
N ILE A 367 7.62 3.37 11.82
CA ILE A 367 6.19 3.70 11.79
C ILE A 367 5.43 3.23 13.02
N THR A 368 5.79 2.07 13.58
CA THR A 368 5.11 1.54 14.77
C THR A 368 5.73 2.02 16.09
N LYS A 369 6.91 2.65 16.03
CA LYS A 369 7.78 2.95 17.18
C LYS A 369 8.04 1.73 18.07
N SER A 370 7.94 0.54 17.50
CA SER A 370 8.11 -0.73 18.20
C SER A 370 9.29 -1.48 17.61
N LYS A 371 10.08 -2.13 18.46
CA LYS A 371 11.23 -2.93 18.00
C LYS A 371 10.75 -4.21 17.31
N PHE A 372 11.32 -4.53 16.16
CA PHE A 372 11.03 -5.76 15.44
C PHE A 372 11.60 -6.97 16.18
N GLU A 373 10.75 -7.97 16.40
CA GLU A 373 11.11 -9.21 17.06
C GLU A 373 11.53 -10.25 16.03
N VAL A 374 12.82 -10.60 16.06
CA VAL A 374 13.34 -11.73 15.28
C VAL A 374 13.10 -13.00 16.08
N LEU A 375 12.16 -13.82 15.61
CA LEU A 375 11.86 -15.09 16.26
C LEU A 375 13.06 -16.06 16.10
N SER A 376 13.66 -16.44 17.23
CA SER A 376 14.65 -17.53 17.28
C SER A 376 13.96 -18.82 17.67
N THR A 377 13.25 -19.44 16.73
CA THR A 377 12.70 -20.78 16.92
C THR A 377 13.42 -21.77 16.00
N GLU A 378 13.65 -22.98 16.52
CA GLU A 378 14.12 -24.13 15.73
C GLU A 378 12.94 -24.82 15.03
N GLU A 379 11.69 -24.53 15.43
CA GLU A 379 10.49 -25.03 14.77
C GLU A 379 10.38 -24.43 13.35
N PRO A 380 10.18 -25.25 12.30
CA PRO A 380 9.91 -24.77 10.97
C PRO A 380 8.72 -23.78 10.95
N ILE A 381 8.85 -22.69 10.20
CA ILE A 381 7.84 -21.60 10.20
C ILE A 381 6.46 -22.14 9.79
N HIS A 382 6.40 -23.06 8.82
CA HIS A 382 5.14 -23.65 8.38
C HIS A 382 4.46 -24.51 9.46
N ASP A 383 5.22 -25.25 10.26
CA ASP A 383 4.70 -26.07 11.36
C ASP A 383 4.14 -25.20 12.48
N ARG A 384 4.88 -24.13 12.85
CA ARG A 384 4.43 -23.11 13.81
C ARG A 384 3.10 -22.50 13.38
N ILE A 385 3.01 -22.08 12.13
CA ILE A 385 1.79 -21.50 11.55
C ILE A 385 0.65 -22.51 11.57
N SER A 386 0.89 -23.75 11.13
CA SER A 386 -0.12 -24.82 11.09
C SER A 386 -0.73 -25.05 12.47
N ARG A 387 0.12 -25.18 13.50
CA ARG A 387 -0.30 -25.38 14.90
C ARG A 387 -1.10 -24.18 15.43
N ASN A 388 -0.62 -22.96 15.20
CA ASN A 388 -1.26 -21.74 15.66
C ASN A 388 -2.64 -21.53 14.99
N VAL A 389 -2.73 -21.76 13.68
CA VAL A 389 -3.98 -21.65 12.92
C VAL A 389 -4.99 -22.71 13.35
N ALA A 390 -4.57 -23.98 13.50
CA ALA A 390 -5.46 -25.05 13.94
C ALA A 390 -6.07 -24.76 15.32
N SER A 391 -5.26 -24.28 16.27
CA SER A 391 -5.72 -23.87 17.60
C SER A 391 -6.71 -22.70 17.54
N ALA A 392 -6.41 -21.67 16.76
CA ALA A 392 -7.26 -20.49 16.63
C ALA A 392 -8.60 -20.80 15.96
N LEU A 393 -8.61 -21.56 14.87
CA LEU A 393 -9.85 -21.97 14.20
C LEU A 393 -10.73 -22.85 15.10
N SER A 394 -10.12 -23.71 15.92
CA SER A 394 -10.86 -24.54 16.89
C SER A 394 -11.51 -23.70 18.00
N SER A 395 -10.93 -22.54 18.33
CA SER A 395 -11.45 -21.63 19.36
C SER A 395 -12.51 -20.65 18.81
N LEU A 396 -12.62 -20.53 17.49
CA LEU A 396 -13.59 -19.66 16.80
C LEU A 396 -14.88 -20.40 16.39
N LYS A 397 -14.88 -21.73 16.52
CA LYS A 397 -16.07 -22.59 16.41
C LYS A 397 -16.75 -22.66 17.77
#